data_AF-G5J8Z8-F1
#
_entry.id   AF-G5J8Z8-F1
#
_cell.length_a   1.000
_cell.length_b   1.000
_cell.length_c   1.000
_cell.angle_alpha   90.00
_cell.angle_beta   90.00
_cell.angle_gamma   90.00
#
_symmetry.space_group_name_H-M   'P 1'
#
loop_
_entity.id
_entity.type
_entity.pdbx_description
1 polymer ?
#
loop_
_entity_poly.entity_id
_entity_poly.type
_entity_poly.pdbx_seq_one_letter_code
_entity_poly.pdbx_strand_id
1 'polypeptide(L)' 'MTIGIWILGNQLHSEQAALLSCQDDKQETHVILIESHDYIKKRPYHQQKLVLVFSAMRHFC' A
#
# COMPACT_ATOMS: atom_id res chain seq x y z
N MET A 1 10.78 -19.13 2.08
CA MET A 1 9.40 -19.03 2.63
C MET A 1 8.84 -17.75 2.03
N THR A 2 7.80 -17.80 1.21
CA THR A 2 7.33 -16.59 0.52
C THR A 2 6.60 -15.67 1.51
N ILE A 3 7.14 -14.48 1.72
CA ILE A 3 6.54 -13.45 2.59
C ILE A 3 5.79 -12.45 1.73
N GLY A 4 4.51 -12.23 2.04
CA GLY A 4 3.70 -11.16 1.45
C GLY A 4 3.69 -9.93 2.34
N ILE A 5 4.11 -8.78 1.81
CA ILE A 5 4.02 -7.49 2.50
C ILE A 5 2.74 -6.78 2.05
N TRP A 6 1.86 -6.51 3.01
CA TRP A 6 0.71 -5.65 2.76
C TRP A 6 1.03 -4.20 3.12
N ILE A 7 1.01 -3.31 2.12
CA ILE A 7 1.23 -1.88 2.29
C ILE A 7 -0.11 -1.14 2.27
N LEU A 8 -0.35 -0.31 3.27
CA LEU A 8 -1.54 0.54 3.36
C LEU A 8 -1.37 1.84 2.58
N GLY A 9 -2.47 2.44 2.14
CA GLY A 9 -2.47 3.68 1.34
C GLY A 9 -1.90 4.93 2.04
N ASN A 10 -1.56 4.84 3.32
CA ASN A 10 -0.87 5.89 4.09
C ASN A 10 0.62 5.55 4.36
N GLN A 11 1.13 4.41 3.90
CA GLN A 11 2.49 3.90 4.15
C GLN A 11 3.29 3.83 2.84
N LEU A 12 3.12 4.81 1.96
CA LEU A 12 3.71 4.85 0.63
C LEU A 12 5.12 5.49 0.65
N HIS A 13 6.07 4.84 1.34
CA HIS A 13 7.48 5.24 1.36
C HIS A 13 8.40 4.02 1.47
N SER A 14 9.61 4.14 0.92
CA SER A 14 10.57 3.03 0.79
C SER A 14 11.24 2.65 2.12
N GLU A 15 11.28 3.55 3.09
CA GLU A 15 11.94 3.36 4.40
C GLU A 15 11.01 2.76 5.47
N GLN A 16 9.87 2.21 5.07
CA GLN A 16 8.93 1.61 6.02
C GLN A 16 9.48 0.31 6.62
N ALA A 17 9.13 0.05 7.89
CA ALA A 17 9.63 -1.10 8.63
C ALA A 17 9.39 -2.45 7.93
N ALA A 18 8.23 -2.62 7.26
CA ALA A 18 7.90 -3.86 6.58
C ALA A 18 8.79 -4.15 5.36
N LEU A 19 9.18 -3.12 4.60
CA LEU A 19 10.11 -3.27 3.48
C LEU A 19 11.54 -3.50 3.97
N LEU A 20 11.92 -2.82 5.06
CA LEU A 20 13.24 -2.98 5.66
C LEU A 20 13.42 -4.38 6.28
N SER A 21 12.37 -4.95 6.89
CA SER A 21 12.44 -6.29 7.48
C SER A 21 12.63 -7.42 6.46
N CYS A 22 12.33 -7.16 5.18
CA CYS A 22 12.47 -8.14 4.09
C CYS A 22 13.47 -7.67 3.03
N GLN A 23 14.40 -6.78 3.40
CA GLN A 23 15.34 -6.18 2.45
C GLN A 23 16.32 -7.21 1.87
N ASP A 24 16.69 -8.23 2.64
CA ASP A 24 17.59 -9.31 2.22
C ASP A 24 16.91 -10.30 1.25
N ASP A 25 15.59 -10.49 1.38
CA ASP A 25 14.79 -11.44 0.59
C ASP A 25 13.86 -10.74 -0.42
N LYS A 26 14.28 -9.60 -0.97
CA LYS A 26 13.46 -8.79 -1.89
C LYS A 26 12.91 -9.55 -3.10
N GLN A 27 13.62 -10.57 -3.60
CA GLN A 27 13.18 -11.35 -4.76
C GLN A 27 12.04 -12.33 -4.43
N GLU A 28 11.94 -12.79 -3.18
CA GLU A 28 10.87 -13.70 -2.72
C GLU A 28 9.72 -12.95 -2.03
N THR A 29 9.85 -11.63 -1.91
CA THR A 29 8.91 -10.79 -1.18
C THR A 29 7.95 -10.10 -2.13
N HIS A 30 6.66 -10.41 -2.02
CA HIS A 30 5.63 -9.78 -2.85
C HIS A 30 4.92 -8.67 -2.09
N VAL A 31 4.84 -7.50 -2.71
CA VAL A 31 4.11 -6.35 -2.17
C VAL A 31 2.66 -6.37 -2.67
N ILE A 32 1.71 -6.17 -1.76
CA ILE A 32 0.28 -6.13 -2.03
C ILE A 32 -0.26 -4.76 -1.61
N LEU A 33 -0.95 -4.09 -2.53
CA LEU A 33 -1.79 -2.92 -2.27
C LEU A 33 -3.24 -3.24 -2.66
N ILE A 34 -4.20 -2.80 -1.85
CA ILE A 34 -5.62 -3.12 -2.05
C ILE A 34 -6.45 -1.84 -2.11
N GLU A 35 -7.09 -1.60 -3.26
CA GLU A 35 -8.11 -0.56 -3.43
C GLU A 35 -9.49 -1.15 -3.07
N SER A 36 -9.93 -1.03 -1.81
CA SER A 36 -11.22 -1.57 -1.36
C SER A 36 -12.37 -0.57 -1.53
N HIS A 37 -13.35 -0.92 -2.38
CA HIS A 37 -14.55 -0.11 -2.57
C HIS A 37 -15.46 -0.08 -1.32
N ASP A 38 -15.55 -1.19 -0.58
CA ASP A 38 -16.32 -1.24 0.67
C ASP A 38 -15.69 -0.38 1.76
N TYR A 39 -14.35 -0.33 1.84
CA TYR A 39 -13.67 0.50 2.83
C TYR A 39 -13.91 2.00 2.60
N ILE A 40 -13.82 2.46 1.34
CA ILE A 40 -14.04 3.88 1.03
C ILE A 40 -15.50 4.33 1.19
N LYS A 41 -16.46 3.40 1.22
CA LYS A 41 -17.88 3.70 1.50
C LYS A 41 -18.21 3.87 2.99
N LYS A 42 -17.31 3.45 3.89
CA LYS A 42 -17.56 3.52 5.35
C LYS A 42 -17.72 4.94 5.88
N ARG A 43 -17.20 5.95 5.16
CA ARG A 43 -17.26 7.36 5.56
C ARG A 43 -17.39 8.25 4.31
N PRO A 44 -18.00 9.45 4.43
CA PRO A 44 -18.05 10.41 3.34
C PRO A 44 -16.69 11.08 3.15
N TYR A 45 -15.75 10.39 2.51
CA TYR A 45 -14.45 10.95 2.17
C TYR A 45 -14.58 12.00 1.06
N HIS A 46 -13.76 13.05 1.13
CA HIS A 46 -13.66 14.03 0.05
C HIS A 46 -13.12 13.36 -1.22
N GLN A 47 -13.69 13.67 -2.38
CA GLN A 47 -13.32 13.04 -3.65
C GLN A 47 -11.82 13.25 -3.97
N GLN A 48 -11.29 14.45 -3.74
CA GLN A 48 -9.86 14.72 -3.93
C GLN A 48 -8.97 13.87 -3.03
N LYS A 49 -9.41 13.52 -1.82
CA LYS A 49 -8.66 12.62 -0.93
C LYS A 49 -8.58 11.21 -1.52
N LEU A 50 -9.69 10.70 -2.04
CA LEU A 50 -9.74 9.38 -2.67
C LEU A 50 -8.84 9.34 -3.92
N VAL A 51 -8.93 10.37 -4.77
CA VAL A 51 -8.09 10.51 -5.96
C VAL A 51 -6.61 10.58 -5.57
N LEU A 52 -6.25 11.40 -4.58
CA LEU A 52 -4.87 11.53 -4.12
C LEU A 52 -4.30 10.18 -3.63
N VAL A 53 -5.02 9.49 -2.75
CA VAL A 53 -4.54 8.24 -2.15
C VAL A 53 -4.44 7.14 -3.21
N PHE A 54 -5.45 6.97 -4.07
CA PHE A 54 -5.41 5.93 -5.11
C PHE A 54 -4.35 6.21 -6.17
N SER A 55 -4.21 7.46 -6.61
CA SER A 55 -3.12 7.84 -7.52
C SER A 55 -1.76 7.59 -6.87
N ALA A 56 -1.56 7.99 -5.61
CA ALA A 56 -0.31 7.74 -4.91
C ALA A 56 -0.01 6.24 -4.78
N MET A 57 -1.00 5.41 -4.46
CA MET A 57 -0.85 3.94 -4.39
C MET A 57 -0.42 3.36 -5.74
N ARG A 58 -1.02 3.79 -6.86
CA ARG A 58 -0.70 3.31 -8.21
C ARG A 58 0.67 3.76 -8.72
N HIS A 59 1.13 4.94 -8.28
CA HIS A 59 2.47 5.43 -8.61
C HIS A 59 3.57 4.79 -7.74
N PHE A 60 3.22 4.17 -6.62
CA PHE A 60 4.17 3.52 -5.72
C PHE A 60 4.55 2.11 -6.18
N CYS A 61 3.66 1.40 -6.86
CA CYS A 61 3.87 0.05 -7.37
C CYS A 61 4.52 -0.01 -8.76
#